data_AF-A0A2E4W706-F1
#
_entry.id   AF-A0A2E4W706-F1
#
_cell.length_a   1.000
_cell.length_b   1.000
_cell.length_c   1.000
_cell.angle_alpha   90.00
_cell.angle_beta   90.00
_cell.angle_gamma   90.00
#
_symmetry.space_group_name_H-M   'P 1'
#
loop_
_entity.id
_entity.type
_entity.pdbx_description
1 polymer ?
#
loop_
_entity_poly.entity_id
_entity_poly.type
_entity_poly.pdbx_seq_one_letter_code
_entity_poly.pdbx_strand_id
1 'polypeptide(L)'
;MKQLITKEVLKQKEDFYALQGGECAICQRPLGEDFSKIHLDHDHELHGDNAGKCRGALCTFCNRLEGDIKKKFIHSGLESRGVEQLDWLRSLISYLETDLSKRNIHPNHVNDYSKWVCKQNKDDILKEFEKIGYKPDPKLTIKQLSKLFKKEFRKYQKQTYTDYYEVNQ
;
A
#
# COMPACT_ATOMS: atom_id res chain seq x y z
N MET A 1 24.47 -22.04 -18.18
CA MET A 1 23.38 -21.05 -18.39
C MET A 1 23.33 -20.73 -19.88
N LYS A 2 22.15 -20.50 -20.45
CA LYS A 2 21.98 -20.15 -21.87
C LYS A 2 21.01 -18.97 -22.01
N GLN A 3 21.19 -18.17 -23.06
CA GLN A 3 20.19 -17.19 -23.47
C GLN A 3 18.94 -17.93 -23.98
N LEU A 4 17.76 -17.57 -23.48
CA LEU A 4 16.50 -18.09 -24.00
C LEU A 4 16.19 -17.42 -25.35
N ILE A 5 15.77 -18.23 -26.31
CA ILE A 5 15.14 -17.77 -27.55
C ILE A 5 13.63 -17.71 -27.37
N THR A 6 12.92 -16.95 -28.22
CA THR A 6 11.47 -16.69 -28.08
C THR A 6 10.63 -17.96 -27.90
N LYS A 7 10.95 -19.04 -28.62
CA LYS A 7 10.23 -20.32 -28.51
C LYS A 7 10.42 -21.04 -27.17
N GLU A 8 11.46 -20.71 -26.41
CA GLU A 8 11.77 -21.31 -25.11
C GLU A 8 11.16 -20.53 -23.94
N VAL A 9 10.68 -19.30 -24.18
CA VAL A 9 10.06 -18.45 -23.14
C VAL A 9 8.79 -19.09 -22.58
N LEU A 10 7.95 -19.69 -23.44
CA LEU A 10 6.73 -20.36 -22.99
C LEU A 10 7.06 -21.53 -22.06
N LYS A 11 8.01 -22.38 -22.48
CA LYS A 11 8.48 -23.50 -21.65
C LYS A 11 9.07 -23.02 -20.31
N GLN A 12 9.84 -21.94 -20.30
CA GLN A 12 10.38 -21.40 -19.05
C GLN A 12 9.26 -20.90 -18.10
N LYS A 13 8.17 -20.34 -18.63
CA LYS A 13 7.00 -19.97 -17.80
C LYS A 13 6.32 -21.21 -17.22
N GLU A 14 6.16 -22.28 -18.01
CA GLU A 14 5.61 -23.56 -17.55
C GLU A 14 6.47 -24.17 -16.43
N ASP A 15 7.80 -24.17 -16.61
CA ASP A 15 8.74 -24.68 -15.62
C ASP A 15 8.63 -23.89 -14.30
N PHE A 16 8.62 -22.55 -14.35
CA PHE A 16 8.44 -21.73 -13.15
C PHE A 16 7.05 -21.87 -12.54
N TYR A 17 6.00 -21.99 -13.35
CA TYR A 17 4.64 -22.22 -12.85
C TYR A 17 4.59 -23.52 -12.04
N ALA A 18 5.14 -24.61 -12.56
CA ALA A 18 5.19 -25.89 -11.86
C ALA A 18 6.03 -25.79 -10.58
N LEU A 19 7.22 -25.17 -10.64
CA LEU A 19 8.09 -24.98 -9.49
C LEU A 19 7.46 -24.10 -8.39
N GLN A 20 6.62 -23.14 -8.77
CA GLN A 20 5.91 -22.24 -7.86
C GLN A 20 4.54 -22.79 -7.42
N GLY A 21 4.21 -24.04 -7.73
CA GLY A 21 2.91 -24.63 -7.36
C GLY A 21 1.71 -23.95 -8.02
N GLY A 22 1.91 -23.30 -9.17
CA GLY A 22 0.88 -22.55 -9.87
C GLY A 22 0.56 -21.19 -9.26
N GLU A 23 1.41 -20.63 -8.40
CA GLU A 23 1.20 -19.34 -7.74
C GLU A 23 2.20 -18.27 -8.18
N CYS A 24 1.81 -17.00 -8.03
CA CYS A 24 2.69 -15.86 -8.29
C CYS A 24 3.79 -15.77 -7.22
N ALA A 25 5.05 -15.69 -7.62
CA ALA A 25 6.19 -15.66 -6.68
C ALA A 25 6.19 -14.47 -5.69
N ILE A 26 5.44 -13.40 -5.97
CA ILE A 26 5.35 -12.22 -5.09
C ILE A 26 4.09 -12.24 -4.21
N CYS A 27 2.89 -12.28 -4.81
CA CYS A 27 1.65 -12.17 -4.05
C CYS A 27 1.04 -13.51 -3.62
N GLN A 28 1.65 -14.63 -4.02
CA GLN A 28 1.21 -16.00 -3.69
C GLN A 28 -0.24 -16.30 -4.08
N ARG A 29 -0.83 -15.51 -4.98
CA ARG A 29 -2.15 -15.79 -5.54
C ARG A 29 -2.01 -16.78 -6.71
N PRO A 30 -3.02 -17.63 -6.95
CA PRO A 30 -3.03 -18.53 -8.09
C PRO A 30 -2.83 -17.81 -9.42
N LEU A 31 -1.96 -18.36 -10.25
CA LEU A 31 -1.81 -18.03 -11.65
C LEU A 31 -2.79 -18.91 -12.46
N GLY A 32 -3.46 -18.32 -13.44
CA GLY A 32 -4.29 -19.09 -14.37
C GLY A 32 -3.43 -19.90 -15.34
N GLU A 33 -4.02 -20.92 -15.96
CA GLU A 33 -3.36 -21.78 -16.97
C GLU A 33 -3.13 -21.08 -18.32
N ASP A 34 -3.64 -19.85 -18.49
CA ASP A 34 -3.35 -19.01 -19.65
C ASP A 34 -1.95 -18.36 -19.52
N PHE A 35 -0.93 -19.09 -19.94
CA PHE A 35 0.48 -18.67 -19.91
C PHE A 35 0.79 -17.39 -20.70
N SER A 36 -0.12 -16.94 -21.57
CA SER A 36 0.02 -15.64 -22.24
C SER A 36 -0.09 -14.46 -21.26
N LYS A 37 -0.82 -14.65 -20.15
CA LYS A 37 -1.03 -13.65 -19.08
C LYS A 37 -0.01 -13.74 -17.94
N ILE A 38 0.80 -14.79 -17.91
CA ILE A 38 1.90 -14.95 -16.96
C ILE A 38 3.12 -14.20 -17.49
N HIS A 39 3.76 -13.39 -16.65
CA HIS A 39 4.99 -12.69 -17.01
C HIS A 39 6.20 -13.48 -16.51
N LEU A 40 7.20 -13.63 -17.37
CA LEU A 40 8.50 -14.16 -17.01
C LEU A 40 9.39 -12.99 -16.59
N ASP A 41 9.50 -12.76 -15.29
CA ASP A 41 10.31 -11.67 -14.74
C ASP A 41 11.81 -11.99 -14.84
N HIS A 42 12.64 -10.96 -14.95
CA HIS A 42 14.09 -11.10 -15.05
C HIS A 42 14.84 -9.92 -14.42
N ASP A 43 16.08 -10.15 -14.02
CA ASP A 43 16.97 -9.09 -13.55
C ASP A 43 17.32 -8.13 -14.70
N HIS A 44 17.15 -6.84 -14.46
CA HIS A 44 17.43 -5.77 -15.42
C HIS A 44 18.84 -5.18 -15.25
N GLU A 45 19.62 -5.67 -14.30
CA GLU A 45 21.02 -5.26 -14.17
C GLU A 45 21.82 -5.67 -15.43
N LEU A 46 22.74 -4.80 -15.84
CA LEU A 46 23.58 -5.01 -17.03
C LEU A 46 24.87 -5.77 -16.70
N HIS A 47 25.26 -5.78 -15.43
CA HIS A 47 26.52 -6.33 -14.95
C HIS A 47 26.33 -7.10 -13.64
N GLY A 48 27.32 -7.95 -13.32
CA GLY A 48 27.28 -8.80 -12.14
C GLY A 48 26.64 -10.16 -12.41
N ASP A 49 26.71 -11.03 -11.41
CA ASP A 49 26.35 -12.44 -11.56
C ASP A 49 24.87 -12.65 -11.87
N ASN A 50 23.99 -11.71 -11.53
CA ASN A 50 22.54 -11.85 -11.74
C ASN A 50 22.03 -11.21 -13.04
N ALA A 51 22.87 -10.45 -13.75
CA ALA A 51 22.48 -9.68 -14.93
C ALA A 51 21.68 -10.50 -15.95
N GLY A 52 20.48 -10.03 -16.29
CA GLY A 52 19.60 -10.66 -17.28
C GLY A 52 18.95 -12.00 -16.90
N LYS A 53 19.17 -12.52 -15.69
CA LYS A 53 18.64 -13.84 -15.29
C LYS A 53 17.15 -13.79 -14.99
N CYS A 54 16.40 -14.78 -15.45
CA CYS A 54 14.98 -14.95 -15.09
C CYS A 54 14.83 -15.17 -13.58
N ARG A 55 13.85 -14.49 -12.96
CA ARG A 55 13.57 -14.57 -11.51
C ARG A 55 12.39 -15.49 -11.21
N GLY A 56 11.36 -15.49 -12.04
CA GLY A 56 10.19 -16.35 -11.85
C GLY A 56 8.97 -15.97 -12.67
N ALA A 57 7.86 -16.68 -12.45
CA ALA A 57 6.55 -16.43 -13.04
C ALA A 57 5.72 -15.49 -12.15
N LEU A 58 5.28 -14.36 -12.70
CA LEU A 58 4.50 -13.34 -12.00
C LEU A 58 3.14 -13.12 -12.66
N CYS A 59 2.15 -12.70 -11.86
CA CYS A 59 0.91 -12.15 -12.40
C CYS A 59 1.14 -10.74 -12.96
N THR A 60 0.29 -10.31 -13.89
CA THR A 60 0.38 -8.98 -14.54
C THR A 60 0.45 -7.82 -13.55
N PHE A 61 -0.25 -7.92 -12.42
CA PHE A 61 -0.27 -6.86 -11.40
C PHE A 61 1.07 -6.72 -10.68
N CYS A 62 1.65 -7.84 -10.24
CA CYS A 62 2.93 -7.83 -9.53
C CYS A 62 4.07 -7.40 -10.44
N ASN A 63 4.12 -7.93 -11.67
CA ASN A 63 5.15 -7.55 -12.64
C ASN A 63 5.14 -6.04 -12.93
N ARG A 64 3.94 -5.47 -13.13
CA ARG A 64 3.81 -4.02 -13.37
C ARG A 64 4.20 -3.20 -12.14
N LEU A 65 3.73 -3.59 -10.96
CA LEU A 65 3.99 -2.84 -9.74
C LEU A 65 5.47 -2.87 -9.34
N GLU A 66 6.16 -4.00 -9.52
CA GLU A 66 7.61 -4.10 -9.29
C GLU A 66 8.37 -3.07 -10.15
N GLY A 67 8.07 -3.01 -11.44
CA GLY A 67 8.66 -2.05 -12.35
C GLY A 67 8.33 -0.60 -11.99
N ASP A 68 7.09 -0.32 -11.58
CA ASP A 68 6.67 1.01 -11.11
C ASP A 68 7.43 1.43 -9.83
N ILE A 69 7.68 0.50 -8.90
CA ILE A 69 8.48 0.75 -7.69
C ILE A 69 9.94 1.06 -8.07
N LYS A 70 10.57 0.25 -8.95
CA LYS A 70 11.94 0.52 -9.45
C LYS A 70 12.04 1.89 -10.10
N LYS A 71 11.12 2.22 -11.00
CA LYS A 71 11.11 3.52 -11.67
C LYS A 71 10.93 4.70 -10.70
N LYS A 72 9.98 4.60 -9.76
CA LYS A 72 9.77 5.66 -8.76
C LYS A 72 10.95 5.82 -7.82
N PHE A 73 11.61 4.72 -7.46
CA PHE A 73 12.81 4.77 -6.62
C PHE A 73 13.95 5.51 -7.34
N ILE A 74 14.28 5.14 -8.58
CA ILE A 74 15.34 5.79 -9.37
C ILE A 74 15.05 7.30 -9.50
N HIS A 75 13.80 7.68 -9.81
CA HIS A 75 13.42 9.09 -9.98
C HIS A 75 13.16 9.86 -8.68
N SER A 76 13.26 9.22 -7.51
CA SER A 76 13.12 9.91 -6.22
C SER A 76 14.34 10.74 -5.83
N GLY A 77 15.50 10.47 -6.46
CA GLY A 77 16.79 11.05 -6.07
C GLY A 77 17.46 10.35 -4.88
N LEU A 78 16.91 9.24 -4.38
CA LEU A 78 17.54 8.43 -3.34
C LEU A 78 18.80 7.72 -3.86
N GLU A 79 18.72 7.14 -5.05
CA GLU A 79 19.86 6.47 -5.70
C GLU A 79 21.04 7.42 -5.88
N SER A 80 20.81 8.66 -6.34
CA SER A 80 21.86 9.67 -6.50
C SER A 80 22.48 10.14 -5.16
N ARG A 81 21.92 9.71 -4.03
CA ARG A 81 22.42 9.96 -2.67
C ARG A 81 23.06 8.73 -2.06
N GLY A 82 23.30 7.68 -2.85
CA GLY A 82 23.93 6.44 -2.41
C GLY A 82 23.00 5.53 -1.59
N VAL A 83 21.69 5.67 -1.74
CA VAL A 83 20.73 4.78 -1.10
C VAL A 83 20.42 3.61 -2.03
N GLU A 84 20.66 2.39 -1.53
CA GLU A 84 20.35 1.15 -2.26
C GLU A 84 18.86 0.79 -2.11
N GLN A 85 18.23 0.39 -3.23
CA GLN A 85 16.78 0.15 -3.27
C GLN A 85 16.33 -0.93 -2.28
N LEU A 86 17.04 -2.06 -2.24
CA LEU A 86 16.64 -3.19 -1.39
C LEU A 86 16.76 -2.83 0.09
N ASP A 87 17.79 -2.10 0.49
CA ASP A 87 17.96 -1.67 1.89
C ASP A 87 16.93 -0.62 2.29
N TRP A 88 16.57 0.27 1.36
CA TRP A 88 15.47 1.20 1.55
C TRP A 88 14.13 0.47 1.70
N LEU A 89 13.83 -0.54 0.87
CA LEU A 89 12.58 -1.32 0.98
C LEU A 89 12.50 -2.07 2.32
N ARG A 90 13.59 -2.68 2.78
CA ARG A 90 13.65 -3.32 4.11
C ARG A 90 13.41 -2.32 5.23
N SER A 91 14.06 -1.16 5.16
CA SER A 91 13.87 -0.09 6.14
C SER A 91 12.43 0.46 6.14
N LEU A 92 11.81 0.54 4.97
CA LEU A 92 10.42 0.95 4.81
C LEU A 92 9.47 -0.04 5.49
N ILE A 93 9.68 -1.36 5.31
CA ILE A 93 8.88 -2.39 6.00
C ILE A 93 8.95 -2.17 7.51
N SER A 94 10.16 -2.11 8.08
CA SER A 94 10.35 -1.88 9.52
C SER A 94 9.70 -0.57 10.01
N TYR A 95 9.79 0.50 9.21
CA TYR A 95 9.16 1.77 9.53
C TYR A 95 7.63 1.68 9.54
N LEU A 96 7.03 0.97 8.58
CA LEU A 96 5.57 0.79 8.48
C LEU A 96 5.01 -0.17 9.54
N GLU A 97 5.80 -1.13 10.01
CA GLU A 97 5.43 -2.08 11.07
C GLU A 97 5.57 -1.50 12.49
N THR A 98 6.09 -0.28 12.63
CA THR A 98 6.30 0.33 13.93
C THR A 98 4.98 0.55 14.69
N ASP A 99 4.90 0.14 15.95
CA ASP A 99 3.73 0.42 16.80
C ASP A 99 3.55 1.93 17.03
N LEU A 100 2.38 2.44 16.63
CA LEU A 100 1.99 3.85 16.73
C LEU A 100 0.94 4.09 17.82
N SER A 101 0.55 3.08 18.59
CA SER A 101 -0.55 3.13 19.58
C SER A 101 -0.44 4.28 20.57
N LYS A 102 0.78 4.67 20.93
CA LYS A 102 1.10 5.75 21.89
C LYS A 102 1.52 7.07 21.23
N ARG A 103 1.45 7.18 19.90
CA ARG A 103 1.90 8.39 19.18
C ARG A 103 0.77 9.41 19.03
N ASN A 104 1.18 10.66 18.89
CA ASN A 104 0.26 11.76 18.65
C ASN A 104 -0.39 11.65 17.25
N ILE A 105 -1.62 12.15 17.14
CA ILE A 105 -2.38 12.17 15.89
C ILE A 105 -1.98 13.39 15.04
N HIS A 106 -1.71 13.18 13.75
CA HIS A 106 -1.35 14.26 12.83
C HIS A 106 -2.53 15.24 12.58
N PRO A 107 -2.32 16.57 12.53
CA PRO A 107 -3.41 17.55 12.36
C PRO A 107 -4.28 17.36 11.11
N ASN A 108 -3.71 16.82 10.02
CA ASN A 108 -4.48 16.54 8.80
C ASN A 108 -5.47 15.38 8.95
N HIS A 109 -5.35 14.53 9.98
CA HIS A 109 -6.29 13.43 10.20
C HIS A 109 -7.74 13.93 10.28
N VAL A 110 -7.97 15.08 10.92
CA VAL A 110 -9.29 15.74 10.93
C VAL A 110 -9.81 16.00 9.52
N ASN A 111 -8.95 16.51 8.63
CA ASN A 111 -9.33 16.85 7.26
C ASN A 111 -9.60 15.59 6.43
N ASP A 112 -8.74 14.58 6.57
CA ASP A 112 -8.82 13.35 5.76
C ASP A 112 -10.02 12.51 6.15
N TYR A 113 -10.25 12.33 7.46
CA TYR A 113 -11.43 11.63 7.95
C TYR A 113 -12.71 12.39 7.57
N SER A 114 -12.74 13.72 7.73
CA SER A 114 -13.90 14.51 7.29
C SER A 114 -14.17 14.32 5.80
N LYS A 115 -13.15 14.38 4.94
CA LYS A 115 -13.30 14.14 3.49
C LYS A 115 -13.85 12.76 3.18
N TRP A 116 -13.44 11.74 3.94
CA TRP A 116 -13.95 10.37 3.79
C TRP A 116 -15.41 10.25 4.23
N VAL A 117 -15.78 10.82 5.40
CA VAL A 117 -17.16 10.80 5.92
C VAL A 117 -18.12 11.48 4.94
N CYS A 118 -17.71 12.58 4.30
CA CYS A 118 -18.53 13.29 3.32
C CYS A 118 -18.92 12.46 2.09
N LYS A 119 -18.22 11.35 1.82
CA LYS A 119 -18.48 10.47 0.67
C LYS A 119 -19.41 9.31 1.02
N GLN A 120 -19.79 9.17 2.29
CA GLN A 120 -20.69 8.11 2.75
C GLN A 120 -22.15 8.52 2.60
N ASN A 121 -23.06 7.55 2.72
CA ASN A 121 -24.48 7.83 2.84
C ASN A 121 -24.80 8.47 4.21
N LYS A 122 -26.01 9.02 4.34
CA LYS A 122 -26.42 9.77 5.53
C LYS A 122 -26.40 8.92 6.81
N ASP A 123 -26.84 7.68 6.74
CA ASP A 123 -26.93 6.79 7.90
C ASP A 123 -25.54 6.44 8.43
N ASP A 124 -24.58 6.19 7.55
CA ASP A 124 -23.20 5.93 7.95
C ASP A 124 -22.54 7.18 8.55
N ILE A 125 -22.84 8.38 8.04
CA ILE A 125 -22.38 9.62 8.68
C ILE A 125 -22.91 9.74 10.11
N LEU A 126 -24.18 9.42 10.34
CA LEU A 126 -24.79 9.46 11.69
C LEU A 126 -24.11 8.46 12.64
N LYS A 127 -23.79 7.24 12.17
CA LYS A 127 -23.02 6.25 12.96
C LYS A 127 -21.63 6.77 13.34
N GLU A 128 -20.96 7.50 12.45
CA GLU A 128 -19.65 8.10 12.77
C GLU A 128 -19.75 9.18 13.85
N PHE A 129 -20.84 9.95 13.87
CA PHE A 129 -21.10 10.91 14.95
C PHE A 129 -21.32 10.22 16.31
N GLU A 130 -22.02 9.09 16.33
CA GLU A 130 -22.23 8.30 17.55
C GLU A 130 -20.91 7.81 18.16
N LYS A 131 -19.94 7.41 17.33
CA LYS A 131 -18.60 6.98 17.78
C LYS A 131 -17.85 8.07 18.56
N ILE A 132 -18.09 9.34 18.24
CA ILE A 132 -17.50 10.48 18.96
C ILE A 132 -18.43 11.05 20.04
N GLY A 133 -19.50 10.34 20.38
CA GLY A 133 -20.45 10.75 21.43
C GLY A 133 -21.29 11.97 21.06
N TYR A 134 -21.43 12.31 19.78
CA TYR A 134 -22.22 13.45 19.33
C TYR A 134 -23.48 13.00 18.58
N LYS A 135 -24.63 13.63 18.84
CA LYS A 135 -25.90 13.33 18.16
C LYS A 135 -26.33 14.54 17.32
N PRO A 136 -26.13 14.53 15.99
CA PRO A 136 -26.53 15.64 15.13
C PRO A 136 -28.03 15.60 14.85
N ASP A 137 -28.60 16.74 14.41
CA ASP A 137 -29.98 16.77 13.91
C ASP A 137 -30.10 15.94 12.62
N PRO A 138 -30.93 14.87 12.61
CA PRO A 138 -31.12 14.02 11.44
C PRO A 138 -31.70 14.74 10.23
N LYS A 139 -32.27 15.95 10.37
CA LYS A 139 -32.81 16.72 9.24
C LYS A 139 -31.73 17.43 8.42
N LEU A 140 -30.51 17.54 8.94
CA LEU A 140 -29.41 18.19 8.24
C LEU A 140 -29.08 17.49 6.92
N THR A 141 -28.68 18.30 5.93
CA THR A 141 -28.14 17.81 4.66
C THR A 141 -26.75 17.20 4.88
N ILE A 142 -26.31 16.32 3.97
CA ILE A 142 -24.95 15.73 4.00
C ILE A 142 -23.90 16.84 4.12
N LYS A 143 -24.00 17.91 3.33
CA LYS A 143 -23.05 19.04 3.36
C LYS A 143 -22.99 19.74 4.73
N GLN A 144 -24.12 19.88 5.42
CA GLN A 144 -24.17 20.46 6.76
C GLN A 144 -23.58 19.49 7.80
N LEU A 145 -23.96 18.21 7.73
CA LEU A 145 -23.42 17.15 8.59
C LEU A 145 -21.89 17.05 8.46
N SER A 146 -21.36 17.08 7.24
CA SER A 146 -19.93 17.11 6.93
C SER A 146 -19.18 18.25 7.62
N LYS A 147 -19.72 19.48 7.57
CA LYS A 147 -19.10 20.65 8.20
C LYS A 147 -19.14 20.53 9.72
N LEU A 148 -20.25 20.02 10.26
CA LEU A 148 -20.44 19.78 11.68
C LEU A 148 -19.49 18.69 12.20
N PHE A 149 -19.38 17.58 11.48
CA PHE A 149 -18.51 16.45 11.84
C PHE A 149 -17.06 16.91 11.97
N LYS A 150 -16.55 17.66 10.99
CA LYS A 150 -15.19 18.22 11.04
C LYS A 150 -14.92 19.03 12.31
N LYS A 151 -15.90 19.84 12.74
CA LYS A 151 -15.79 20.69 13.93
C LYS A 151 -15.77 19.85 15.20
N GLU A 152 -16.72 18.92 15.34
CA GLU A 152 -16.88 18.12 16.55
C GLU A 152 -15.78 17.05 16.67
N PHE A 153 -15.40 16.41 15.57
CA PHE A 153 -14.27 15.47 15.54
C PHE A 153 -12.95 16.11 15.98
N ARG A 154 -12.71 17.37 15.60
CA ARG A 154 -11.53 18.13 16.06
C ARG A 154 -11.54 18.35 17.58
N LYS A 155 -12.71 18.60 18.18
CA LYS A 155 -12.82 18.75 19.63
C LYS A 155 -12.58 17.43 20.33
N TYR A 156 -13.21 16.36 19.84
CA TYR A 156 -13.02 14.99 20.32
C TYR A 156 -11.52 14.64 20.37
N GLN A 157 -10.79 14.84 19.26
CA GLN A 157 -9.35 14.54 19.24
C GLN A 157 -8.52 15.38 20.21
N LYS A 158 -8.86 16.66 20.41
CA LYS A 158 -8.17 17.51 21.39
C LYS A 158 -8.42 17.02 22.81
N GLN A 159 -9.65 16.60 23.11
CA GLN A 159 -10.00 16.09 24.43
C GLN A 159 -9.29 14.76 24.72
N THR A 160 -9.32 13.81 23.77
CA THR A 160 -8.58 12.54 23.89
C THR A 160 -7.08 12.76 24.09
N TYR A 161 -6.51 13.79 23.45
CA TYR A 161 -5.11 14.15 23.67
C TYR A 161 -4.87 14.61 25.11
N THR A 162 -5.69 15.53 25.63
CA THR A 162 -5.56 16.01 27.01
C THR A 162 -5.68 14.87 28.02
N ASP A 163 -6.69 14.02 27.88
CA ASP A 163 -6.95 12.91 28.80
C ASP A 163 -5.77 11.91 28.88
N TYR A 164 -5.09 11.65 27.75
CA TYR A 164 -3.91 10.77 27.73
C TYR A 164 -2.73 11.31 28.55
N TYR A 165 -2.46 12.61 28.50
CA TYR A 165 -1.32 13.20 29.23
C TYR A 165 -1.63 13.49 30.70
N GLU A 166 -2.90 13.67 31.07
CA GLU A 166 -3.30 13.82 32.47
C GLU A 166 -3.27 12.50 33.25
N VAL A 167 -3.48 11.36 32.59
CA VAL A 167 -3.47 10.02 33.22
C VAL A 167 -2.07 9.39 33.26
N ASN A 168 -1.13 9.84 32.41
CA ASN A 168 0.23 9.29 32.30
C ASN A 168 1.33 10.25 32.81
N GLN A 169 0.96 11.22 33.66
CA GLN A 169 1.89 12.01 34.51
C GLN A 169 1.90 11.44 35.93
#